data_AF-A0A932WRK3-F1
#
_entry.id   AF-A0A932WRK3-F1
#
_cell.length_a   1.000
_cell.length_b   1.000
_cell.length_c   1.000
_cell.angle_alpha   90.00
_cell.angle_beta   90.00
_cell.angle_gamma   90.00
#
_symmetry.space_group_name_H-M   'P 1'
#
loop_
_entity.id
_entity.type
_entity.pdbx_description
1 polymer ?
#
loop_
_entity_poly.entity_id
_entity_poly.type
_entity_poly.pdbx_seq_one_letter_code
_entity_poly.pdbx_strand_id
1 'polypeptide(L)'
;MPADFRNRIPERFRRAVESQLEAAESVVAFCMADLDDRLQFAESLVALTSQRLLLVREAQPKQAAGSEEGSPSECAAQAWPLTSITFLSARDHGGLGHFEALGNDARLASVYYTVGQAGGVRELVETFDDVKSGRRRAIGDALAISEPEIPEAEAHPERAHIGALFRLLRFARNRIGVILLGGLLTLATTGAGLVPQALWEPLVDDVLKPYDGEIDDIRSKLKKGEITEAEAEQERTLLQTKSRPNFDLVQRYLLFMVAAIIVAWGLGWWQGWVMAWLSERISADLRNTTYQHLQRLSLDFFSAKRTGDLVARISSDTDRICSFLSDSLMDFVTDVLTIVGTVGYLFYRAPPLAAATICTFPVIAWMTFRIRDSLTHGFLFASRAWADMTSVLADTIPGIRVVKAFAQESREVDRFRGANDRIMGANDRVNRVWTFFWPMVAMLNQIGLLVVLAVTSWGVYHRGVLGAGISLGMLVMAMGYINKIYARLESMSRMTTITQRAAASAQRLFEILDRVPSVPEPARPVDPGPIRGAVELKDISFRYGNRQIIDAVSLKIQPGEMIGLVGTTGAGKST
;
A
#
# COMPACT_ATOMS: atom_id res chain seq x y z
N MET A 1 0.30 46.88 -21.95
CA MET A 1 0.19 46.47 -20.53
C MET A 1 -0.30 45.04 -20.52
N PRO A 2 0.36 44.06 -19.90
CA PRO A 2 -0.24 42.74 -19.86
C PRO A 2 -1.35 42.75 -18.82
N ALA A 3 -2.55 42.36 -19.24
CA ALA A 3 -3.74 42.15 -18.42
C ALA A 3 -3.60 41.00 -17.40
N ASP A 4 -2.38 40.48 -17.20
CA ASP A 4 -2.11 39.16 -16.62
C ASP A 4 -2.05 39.16 -15.09
N PHE A 5 -1.64 40.27 -14.47
CA PHE A 5 -1.54 40.36 -13.00
C PHE A 5 -2.90 40.58 -12.31
N ARG A 6 -3.87 41.21 -12.99
CA ARG A 6 -5.21 41.48 -12.42
C ARG A 6 -5.97 40.19 -12.10
N ASN A 7 -5.82 39.17 -12.94
CA ASN A 7 -6.49 37.89 -12.78
C ASN A 7 -5.81 36.96 -11.77
N ARG A 8 -4.56 37.23 -11.39
CA ARG A 8 -3.79 36.41 -10.44
C ARG A 8 -3.99 36.82 -8.98
N ILE A 9 -4.53 38.01 -8.72
CA ILE A 9 -4.93 38.44 -7.36
C ILE A 9 -6.18 37.62 -6.93
N PRO A 10 -6.19 37.06 -5.70
CA PRO A 10 -7.36 36.34 -5.17
C PRO A 10 -8.63 37.20 -5.25
N GLU A 11 -9.76 36.59 -5.65
CA GLU A 11 -11.00 37.33 -5.96
C GLU A 11 -11.48 38.22 -4.82
N ARG A 12 -11.30 37.76 -3.57
CA ARG A 12 -11.63 38.47 -2.33
C ARG A 12 -10.91 39.80 -2.15
N PHE A 13 -9.64 39.91 -2.57
CA PHE A 13 -8.85 41.14 -2.43
C PHE A 13 -8.89 42.00 -3.70
N ARG A 14 -9.31 41.43 -4.83
CA ARG A 14 -9.28 42.08 -6.16
C ARG A 14 -10.01 43.42 -6.16
N ARG A 15 -11.25 43.48 -5.66
CA ARG A 15 -12.04 44.72 -5.62
C ARG A 15 -11.40 45.82 -4.77
N ALA A 16 -10.79 45.45 -3.64
CA ALA A 16 -10.16 46.38 -2.72
C ALA A 16 -8.82 46.94 -3.24
N VAL A 17 -8.08 46.14 -4.01
CA VAL A 17 -6.89 46.60 -4.72
C VAL A 17 -7.29 47.48 -5.91
N GLU A 18 -8.29 47.08 -6.69
CA GLU A 18 -8.76 47.81 -7.86
C GLU A 18 -9.34 49.19 -7.50
N SER A 19 -10.07 49.31 -6.40
CA SER A 19 -10.62 50.59 -5.93
C SER A 19 -9.55 51.60 -5.52
N GLN A 20 -8.35 51.13 -5.20
CA GLN A 20 -7.24 51.98 -4.81
C GLN A 20 -6.43 52.49 -6.00
N LEU A 21 -6.36 51.75 -7.13
CA LEU A 21 -5.47 52.06 -8.27
C LEU A 21 -5.89 53.29 -9.08
N GLU A 22 -4.92 54.12 -9.49
CA GLU A 22 -5.15 55.23 -10.43
C GLU A 22 -5.15 54.74 -11.90
N ALA A 23 -5.77 55.52 -12.82
CA ALA A 23 -6.00 55.11 -14.21
C ALA A 23 -4.73 54.75 -15.01
N ALA A 24 -3.55 55.24 -14.60
CA ALA A 24 -2.25 54.97 -15.24
C ALA A 24 -1.33 54.05 -14.40
N GLU A 25 -1.82 53.55 -13.26
CA GLU A 25 -1.06 52.76 -12.31
C GLU A 25 -1.20 51.24 -12.57
N SER A 26 -0.11 50.49 -12.45
CA SER A 26 -0.10 49.05 -12.65
C SER A 26 0.51 48.33 -11.45
N VAL A 27 -0.09 47.19 -11.07
CA VAL A 27 0.50 46.26 -10.09
C VAL A 27 1.71 45.57 -10.72
N VAL A 28 2.84 45.61 -10.02
CA VAL A 28 4.14 45.06 -10.45
C VAL A 28 4.39 43.72 -9.80
N ALA A 29 4.09 43.58 -8.50
CA ALA A 29 4.20 42.33 -7.75
C ALA A 29 3.19 42.32 -6.59
N PHE A 30 2.86 41.14 -6.06
CA PHE A 30 2.10 41.03 -4.83
C PHE A 30 2.53 39.77 -4.06
N CYS A 31 2.35 39.78 -2.75
CA CYS A 31 2.50 38.60 -1.90
C CYS A 31 1.36 38.51 -0.89
N MET A 32 1.10 37.29 -0.43
CA MET A 32 0.16 37.03 0.65
C MET A 32 0.90 37.02 1.98
N ALA A 33 0.22 37.45 3.02
CA ALA A 33 0.64 37.26 4.39
C ALA A 33 -0.55 36.74 5.19
N ASP A 34 -0.29 35.80 6.08
CA ASP A 34 -1.32 34.98 6.71
C ASP A 34 -1.43 35.18 8.21
N LEU A 35 -0.77 36.20 8.78
CA LEU A 35 -0.85 36.53 10.20
C LEU A 35 -1.17 38.03 10.44
N ASP A 36 -2.03 38.31 11.42
CA ASP A 36 -2.31 39.65 11.91
C ASP A 36 -1.26 40.16 12.94
N ASP A 37 -1.46 41.38 13.43
CA ASP A 37 -0.58 42.01 14.43
C ASP A 37 -0.58 41.28 15.79
N ARG A 38 -1.53 40.36 16.03
CA ARG A 38 -1.62 39.50 17.22
C ARG A 38 -1.08 38.08 16.95
N LEU A 39 -0.45 37.86 15.79
CA LEU A 39 0.05 36.57 15.33
C LEU A 39 -1.05 35.50 15.19
N GLN A 40 -2.28 35.92 14.89
CA GLN A 40 -3.38 35.02 14.58
C GLN A 40 -3.53 34.89 13.06
N PHE A 41 -3.96 33.72 12.59
CA PHE A 41 -4.16 33.50 11.15
C PHE A 41 -5.22 34.44 10.59
N ALA A 42 -4.78 35.39 9.78
CA ALA A 42 -5.61 36.37 9.10
C ALA A 42 -4.96 36.72 7.76
N GLU A 43 -5.72 36.63 6.68
CA GLU A 43 -5.16 36.88 5.37
C GLU A 43 -5.06 38.38 5.09
N SER A 44 -3.91 38.77 4.58
CA SER A 44 -3.62 40.10 4.09
C SER A 44 -2.82 40.01 2.81
N LEU A 45 -2.93 41.04 1.99
CA LEU A 45 -2.26 41.13 0.70
C LEU A 45 -1.39 42.38 0.67
N VAL A 46 -0.12 42.19 0.35
CA VAL A 46 0.82 43.28 0.09
C VAL A 46 1.00 43.35 -1.41
N ALA A 47 0.62 44.46 -2.04
CA ALA A 47 0.80 44.69 -3.46
C ALA A 47 1.75 45.86 -3.71
N LEU A 48 2.75 45.64 -4.55
CA LEU A 48 3.65 46.66 -5.06
C LEU A 48 3.14 47.15 -6.41
N THR A 49 2.90 48.45 -6.54
CA THR A 49 2.51 49.08 -7.80
C THR A 49 3.67 49.88 -8.40
N SER A 50 3.45 50.45 -9.59
CA SER A 50 4.41 51.35 -10.22
C SER A 50 4.66 52.65 -9.44
N GLN A 51 3.85 52.97 -8.42
CA GLN A 51 3.91 54.26 -7.71
C GLN A 51 3.81 54.15 -6.18
N ARG A 52 3.28 53.07 -5.61
CA ARG A 52 3.07 52.89 -4.16
C ARG A 52 3.09 51.43 -3.73
N LEU A 53 3.21 51.23 -2.41
CA LEU A 53 2.96 49.96 -1.74
C LEU A 53 1.54 49.99 -1.15
N LEU A 54 0.77 48.94 -1.41
CA LEU A 54 -0.58 48.73 -0.88
C LEU A 54 -0.57 47.56 0.11
N LEU A 55 -1.17 47.76 1.28
CA LEU A 55 -1.48 46.70 2.23
C LEU A 55 -2.99 46.61 2.37
N VAL A 56 -3.56 45.49 1.97
CA VAL A 56 -4.99 45.20 2.09
C VAL A 56 -5.17 44.14 3.15
N ARG A 57 -5.91 44.47 4.21
CA ARG A 57 -6.26 43.54 5.29
C ARG A 57 -7.75 43.27 5.26
N GLU A 58 -8.14 42.04 5.51
CA GLU A 58 -9.55 41.72 5.75
C GLU A 58 -9.99 42.33 7.09
N ALA A 59 -11.11 43.08 7.13
CA ALA A 59 -11.61 43.60 8.38
C ALA A 59 -12.15 42.42 9.22
N GLN A 60 -11.64 42.29 10.45
CA GLN A 60 -12.23 41.37 11.41
C GLN A 60 -13.69 41.76 11.67
N PRO A 61 -14.64 40.81 11.68
CA PRO A 61 -16.01 41.11 12.05
C PRO A 61 -16.00 41.73 13.46
N LYS A 62 -16.43 42.99 13.57
CA LYS A 62 -16.78 43.54 14.88
C LYS A 62 -17.87 42.64 15.45
N GLN A 63 -17.64 42.07 16.62
CA GLN A 63 -18.69 41.42 17.41
C GLN A 63 -19.73 42.49 17.79
N ALA A 64 -20.65 42.77 16.87
CA ALA A 64 -21.92 43.42 17.15
C ALA A 64 -22.98 42.33 17.01
N ALA A 65 -23.67 42.05 18.12
CA ALA A 65 -24.76 41.11 18.15
C ALA A 65 -25.87 41.56 17.19
N GLY A 66 -26.12 40.76 16.15
CA GLY A 66 -27.30 40.88 15.29
C GLY A 66 -27.11 41.71 14.03
N SER A 67 -26.48 41.13 13.01
CA SER A 67 -26.80 41.44 11.61
C SER A 67 -26.44 40.27 10.70
N GLU A 68 -27.22 40.13 9.63
CA GLU A 68 -27.39 38.96 8.76
C GLU A 68 -26.10 38.50 8.05
N GLU A 69 -25.97 37.17 7.89
CA GLU A 69 -24.99 36.52 7.03
C GLU A 69 -25.20 36.97 5.57
N GLY A 70 -24.20 37.64 4.99
CA GLY A 70 -24.18 37.89 3.54
C GLY A 70 -23.54 39.18 3.04
N SER A 71 -23.02 40.08 3.88
CA SER A 71 -22.22 41.21 3.39
C SER A 71 -20.77 40.79 3.10
N PRO A 72 -20.17 41.20 1.95
CA PRO A 72 -18.77 40.91 1.66
C PRO A 72 -17.87 41.56 2.72
N SER A 73 -16.89 40.81 3.23
CA SER A 73 -15.89 41.30 4.19
C SER A 73 -15.31 42.64 3.69
N GLU A 74 -15.58 43.73 4.39
CA GLU A 74 -14.96 45.01 4.06
C GLU A 74 -13.44 44.87 4.22
N CYS A 75 -12.68 45.11 3.16
CA CYS A 75 -11.22 45.09 3.22
C CYS A 75 -10.71 46.51 3.53
N ALA A 76 -9.88 46.65 4.55
CA ALA A 76 -9.20 47.90 4.84
C ALA A 76 -7.91 47.97 4.04
N ALA A 77 -7.79 48.95 3.15
CA ALA A 77 -6.58 49.19 2.37
C ALA A 77 -5.79 50.40 2.92
N GLN A 78 -4.49 50.24 3.05
CA GLN A 78 -3.54 51.30 3.38
C GLN A 78 -2.51 51.42 2.26
N ALA A 79 -2.08 52.64 1.96
CA ALA A 79 -1.24 52.94 0.80
C ALA A 79 -0.10 53.89 1.18
N TRP A 80 1.12 53.60 0.73
CA TRP A 80 2.29 54.45 0.94
C TRP A 80 3.03 54.70 -0.38
N PRO A 81 3.28 55.96 -0.78
CA PRO A 81 4.06 56.28 -1.96
C PRO A 81 5.46 55.65 -1.94
N LEU A 82 5.98 55.19 -3.07
CA LEU A 82 7.33 54.60 -3.11
C LEU A 82 8.42 55.59 -2.66
N THR A 83 8.18 56.90 -2.83
CA THR A 83 9.09 57.96 -2.39
C THR A 83 9.23 58.07 -0.88
N SER A 84 8.25 57.60 -0.10
CA SER A 84 8.33 57.59 1.36
C SER A 84 9.00 56.33 1.92
N ILE A 85 9.24 55.31 1.09
CA ILE A 85 9.81 54.02 1.49
C ILE A 85 11.31 53.99 1.21
N THR A 86 12.11 53.90 2.26
CA THR A 86 13.57 53.87 2.21
C THR A 86 14.07 52.48 1.83
N PHE A 87 13.56 51.43 2.45
CA PHE A 87 13.79 50.03 2.06
C PHE A 87 12.68 49.12 2.59
N LEU A 88 12.54 47.94 1.96
CA LEU A 88 11.71 46.85 2.46
C LEU A 88 12.60 45.80 3.13
N SER A 89 12.13 45.20 4.22
CA SER A 89 12.84 44.17 4.97
C SER A 89 11.95 42.96 5.18
N ALA A 90 12.47 41.78 4.91
CA ALA A 90 11.87 40.50 5.25
C ALA A 90 12.83 39.72 6.16
N ARG A 91 12.38 39.34 7.34
CA ARG A 91 13.17 38.56 8.31
C ARG A 91 12.40 37.33 8.75
N ASP A 92 13.05 36.18 8.68
CA ASP A 92 12.49 34.91 9.15
C ASP A 92 13.22 34.43 10.41
N HIS A 93 12.47 34.12 11.46
CA HIS A 93 13.03 33.54 12.69
C HIS A 93 12.11 32.43 13.24
N GLY A 94 12.63 31.21 13.36
CA GLY A 94 11.93 30.12 14.03
C GLY A 94 10.60 29.69 13.37
N GLY A 95 10.42 29.95 12.07
CA GLY A 95 9.19 29.63 11.33
C GLY A 95 8.15 30.76 11.28
N LEU A 96 8.44 31.90 11.92
CA LEU A 96 7.68 33.14 11.81
C LEU A 96 8.46 34.15 10.96
N GLY A 97 7.84 34.62 9.90
CA GLY A 97 8.34 35.67 9.03
C GLY A 97 7.75 37.02 9.38
N HIS A 98 8.55 38.07 9.21
CA HIS A 98 8.17 39.45 9.47
C HIS A 98 8.59 40.35 8.31
N PHE A 99 7.61 41.01 7.72
CA PHE A 99 7.76 41.96 6.63
C PHE A 99 7.56 43.37 7.16
N GLU A 100 8.48 44.28 6.84
CA GLU A 100 8.43 45.67 7.24
C GLU A 100 8.75 46.60 6.08
N ALA A 101 7.95 47.64 5.92
CA ALA A 101 8.27 48.79 5.06
C ALA A 101 8.75 49.94 5.94
N LEU A 102 9.97 50.42 5.72
CA LEU A 102 10.62 51.44 6.55
C LEU A 102 10.78 52.72 5.76
N GLY A 103 10.30 53.84 6.32
CA GLY A 103 10.55 55.19 5.82
C GLY A 103 11.70 55.86 6.57
N ASN A 104 11.96 57.14 6.28
CA ASN A 104 13.08 57.88 6.86
C ASN A 104 12.99 58.02 8.39
N ASP A 105 11.79 58.25 8.94
CA ASP A 105 11.61 58.57 10.36
C ASP A 105 10.69 57.58 11.12
N ALA A 106 10.06 56.63 10.43
CA ALA A 106 9.13 55.68 11.03
C ALA A 106 8.91 54.41 10.20
N ARG A 107 8.45 53.35 10.86
CA ARG A 107 7.93 52.15 10.19
C ARG A 107 6.57 52.44 9.60
N LEU A 108 6.43 52.22 8.30
CA LEU A 108 5.24 52.54 7.52
C LEU A 108 4.27 51.36 7.47
N ALA A 109 4.78 50.14 7.24
CA ALA A 109 3.97 48.93 7.23
C ALA A 109 4.67 47.80 7.98
N SER A 110 3.90 46.92 8.61
CA SER A 110 4.36 45.73 9.32
C SER A 110 3.36 44.61 9.12
N VAL A 111 3.82 43.43 8.72
CA VAL A 111 2.98 42.24 8.53
C VAL A 111 3.76 40.99 8.93
N TYR A 112 3.08 40.04 9.56
CA TYR A 112 3.65 38.75 9.90
C TYR A 112 3.17 37.68 8.92
N TYR A 113 4.00 36.67 8.68
CA TYR A 113 3.66 35.57 7.77
C TYR A 113 4.31 34.25 8.22
N THR A 114 3.78 33.12 7.80
CA THR A 114 4.37 31.80 8.02
C THR A 114 5.36 31.44 6.91
N VAL A 115 6.21 30.43 7.15
CA VAL A 115 7.22 29.95 6.18
C VAL A 115 6.64 29.68 4.79
N GLY A 116 5.38 29.25 4.69
CA GLY A 116 4.72 28.98 3.41
C GLY A 116 4.60 30.21 2.50
N GLN A 117 4.62 31.42 3.06
CA GLN A 117 4.53 32.69 2.31
C GLN A 117 5.88 33.39 2.12
N ALA A 118 6.97 32.87 2.71
CA ALA A 118 8.27 33.53 2.72
C ALA A 118 8.85 33.75 1.31
N GLY A 119 8.61 32.82 0.38
CA GLY A 119 9.04 32.94 -1.02
C GLY A 119 8.46 34.18 -1.70
N GLY A 120 7.14 34.34 -1.65
CA GLY A 120 6.46 35.48 -2.27
C GLY A 120 6.81 36.81 -1.62
N VAL A 121 7.00 36.85 -0.30
CA VAL A 121 7.44 38.08 0.40
C VAL A 121 8.84 38.49 -0.03
N ARG A 122 9.78 37.54 -0.17
CA ARG A 122 11.15 37.82 -0.61
C ARG A 122 11.18 38.34 -2.04
N GLU A 123 10.40 37.74 -2.93
CA GLU A 123 10.25 38.18 -4.31
C GLU A 123 9.72 39.62 -4.40
N LEU A 124 8.76 39.97 -3.54
CA LEU A 124 8.23 41.34 -3.46
C LEU A 124 9.29 42.35 -3.02
N VAL A 125 10.15 41.99 -2.06
CA VAL A 125 11.30 42.82 -1.64
C VAL A 125 12.31 43.00 -2.78
N GLU A 126 12.67 41.91 -3.46
CA GLU A 126 13.59 41.97 -4.61
C GLU A 126 13.04 42.82 -5.76
N THR A 127 11.73 42.69 -6.03
CA THR A 127 11.07 43.47 -7.08
C THR A 127 11.00 44.97 -6.73
N PHE A 128 10.84 45.32 -5.44
CA PHE A 128 10.90 46.72 -5.00
C PHE A 128 12.28 47.34 -5.25
N ASP A 129 13.36 46.62 -4.95
CA ASP A 129 14.72 47.10 -5.20
C ASP A 129 15.00 47.27 -6.70
N ASP A 130 14.46 46.38 -7.53
CA ASP A 130 14.53 46.48 -9.00
C ASP A 130 13.79 47.72 -9.52
N VAL A 131 12.57 47.99 -9.03
CA VAL A 131 11.77 49.18 -9.36
C VAL A 131 12.48 50.46 -8.93
N LYS A 132 13.05 50.49 -7.72
CA LYS A 132 13.78 51.65 -7.18
C LYS A 132 15.11 51.92 -7.89
N SER A 133 15.77 50.87 -8.38
CA SER A 133 17.02 50.96 -9.14
C SER A 133 16.83 51.19 -10.65
N GLY A 134 15.58 51.25 -11.14
CA GLY A 134 15.27 51.46 -12.56
C GLY A 134 15.56 50.27 -13.46
N ARG A 135 15.82 49.08 -12.90
CA ARG A 135 16.07 47.84 -13.66
C ARG A 135 14.74 47.25 -14.13
N ARG A 136 14.45 47.31 -15.43
CA ARG A 136 13.30 46.60 -16.02
C ARG A 136 13.61 45.11 -16.19
N ARG A 137 13.12 44.28 -15.28
CA ARG A 137 13.06 42.82 -15.47
C ARG A 137 11.87 42.47 -16.35
N ALA A 138 11.98 41.47 -17.23
CA ALA A 138 10.85 40.97 -18.02
C ALA A 138 9.83 40.35 -17.05
N ILE A 139 8.73 41.07 -16.82
CA ILE A 139 7.66 40.69 -15.91
C ILE A 139 6.83 39.59 -16.60
N GLY A 140 7.24 38.33 -16.44
CA GLY A 140 6.57 37.18 -17.04
C GLY A 140 6.69 35.89 -16.24
N ASP A 141 7.86 35.62 -15.65
CA ASP A 141 8.15 34.28 -15.10
C ASP A 141 8.23 34.18 -13.57
N ALA A 142 8.05 35.29 -12.84
CA ALA A 142 8.41 35.32 -11.41
C ALA A 142 7.29 34.83 -10.45
N LEU A 143 6.01 34.87 -10.84
CA LEU A 143 4.89 34.40 -10.00
C LEU A 143 4.37 32.99 -10.36
N ALA A 144 5.25 32.07 -10.78
CA ALA A 144 4.98 30.70 -10.36
C ALA A 144 5.16 30.74 -8.85
N ILE A 145 4.06 30.70 -8.09
CA ILE A 145 4.11 30.18 -6.73
C ILE A 145 4.97 28.94 -6.89
N SER A 146 6.20 28.98 -6.38
CA SER A 146 6.93 27.76 -6.13
C SER A 146 5.99 27.07 -5.16
N GLU A 147 5.11 26.20 -5.67
CA GLU A 147 4.71 25.02 -4.93
C GLU A 147 6.04 24.60 -4.32
N PRO A 148 6.16 24.59 -2.97
CA PRO A 148 7.40 24.13 -2.37
C PRO A 148 7.71 22.87 -3.12
N GLU A 149 8.86 22.79 -3.81
CA GLU A 149 9.25 21.58 -4.52
C GLU A 149 9.08 20.49 -3.48
N ILE A 150 7.95 19.79 -3.57
CA ILE A 150 7.68 18.61 -2.79
C ILE A 150 8.78 17.75 -3.37
N PRO A 151 9.87 17.48 -2.61
CA PRO A 151 10.99 16.74 -3.16
C PRO A 151 10.35 15.51 -3.76
N GLU A 152 10.44 15.39 -5.10
CA GLU A 152 9.57 14.56 -5.95
C GLU A 152 9.09 13.40 -5.10
N ALA A 153 7.82 13.43 -4.70
CA ALA A 153 7.26 12.40 -3.83
C ALA A 153 7.77 11.08 -4.39
N GLU A 154 8.66 10.41 -3.62
CA GLU A 154 9.58 9.39 -4.10
C GLU A 154 8.94 8.66 -5.27
N ALA A 155 9.57 8.75 -6.45
CA ALA A 155 9.14 8.16 -7.71
C ALA A 155 8.12 7.05 -7.45
N HIS A 156 6.90 7.29 -7.95
CA HIS A 156 5.73 6.42 -7.80
C HIS A 156 6.18 4.98 -7.60
N PRO A 157 5.66 4.20 -6.63
CA PRO A 157 6.07 2.81 -6.53
C PRO A 157 5.77 2.17 -7.88
N GLU A 158 6.84 1.97 -8.66
CA GLU A 158 6.84 1.09 -9.82
C GLU A 158 6.15 -0.16 -9.34
N ARG A 159 5.21 -0.67 -10.15
CA ARG A 159 4.46 -1.90 -9.81
C ARG A 159 5.43 -2.87 -9.16
N ALA A 160 5.24 -3.13 -7.86
CA ALA A 160 6.24 -3.85 -7.10
C ALA A 160 6.59 -5.15 -7.82
N HIS A 161 7.84 -5.27 -8.26
CA HIS A 161 8.22 -6.38 -9.11
C HIS A 161 8.23 -7.63 -8.24
N ILE A 162 7.41 -8.63 -8.59
CA ILE A 162 7.37 -9.94 -7.91
C ILE A 162 8.78 -10.58 -7.89
N GLY A 163 9.65 -10.19 -8.83
CA GLY A 163 11.10 -10.47 -8.82
C GLY A 163 11.80 -10.24 -7.48
N ALA A 164 11.37 -9.23 -6.70
CA ALA A 164 11.94 -8.94 -5.39
C ALA A 164 11.73 -10.09 -4.39
N LEU A 165 10.63 -10.84 -4.48
CA LEU A 165 10.37 -12.00 -3.62
C LEU A 165 11.32 -13.16 -3.91
N PHE A 166 11.72 -13.37 -5.18
CA PHE A 166 12.68 -14.43 -5.52
C PHE A 166 14.06 -14.19 -4.89
N ARG A 167 14.40 -12.93 -4.60
CA ARG A 167 15.66 -12.60 -3.91
C ARG A 167 15.68 -13.11 -2.46
N LEU A 168 14.52 -13.39 -1.85
CA LEU A 168 14.42 -14.01 -0.53
C LEU A 168 14.99 -15.44 -0.52
N LEU A 169 15.03 -16.12 -1.68
CA LEU A 169 15.63 -17.45 -1.81
C LEU A 169 17.10 -17.48 -1.38
N ARG A 170 17.82 -16.35 -1.47
CA ARG A 170 19.21 -16.25 -1.02
C ARG A 170 19.35 -16.48 0.50
N PHE A 171 18.37 -16.02 1.28
CA PHE A 171 18.33 -16.19 2.73
C PHE A 171 17.83 -17.58 3.12
N ALA A 172 16.98 -18.18 2.28
CA ALA A 172 16.51 -19.55 2.43
C ALA A 172 17.56 -20.62 2.09
N ARG A 173 18.66 -20.28 1.41
CA ARG A 173 19.64 -21.25 0.87
C ARG A 173 20.20 -22.21 1.92
N ASN A 174 20.51 -21.72 3.11
CA ASN A 174 21.08 -22.54 4.19
C ASN A 174 20.05 -23.50 4.82
N ARG A 175 18.77 -23.41 4.44
CA ARG A 175 17.65 -24.17 4.99
C ARG A 175 16.85 -24.92 3.92
N ILE A 176 17.44 -25.16 2.74
CA ILE A 176 16.79 -25.87 1.63
C ILE A 176 16.25 -27.24 2.07
N GLY A 177 16.96 -27.97 2.94
CA GLY A 177 16.47 -29.26 3.45
C GLY A 177 15.13 -29.15 4.19
N VAL A 178 14.92 -28.08 4.96
CA VAL A 178 13.66 -27.83 5.68
C VAL A 178 12.56 -27.39 4.72
N ILE A 179 12.90 -26.63 3.67
CA ILE A 179 11.95 -26.27 2.60
C ILE A 179 11.48 -27.51 1.85
N LEU A 180 12.40 -28.43 1.53
CA LEU A 180 12.08 -29.69 0.86
C LEU A 180 11.23 -30.60 1.75
N LEU A 181 11.58 -30.75 3.04
CA LEU A 181 10.75 -31.45 4.02
C LEU A 181 9.35 -30.84 4.07
N GLY A 182 9.30 -29.51 4.12
CA GLY A 182 8.11 -28.71 4.05
C GLY A 182 7.22 -29.01 2.84
N GLY A 183 7.78 -28.96 1.64
CA GLY A 183 7.06 -29.29 0.40
C GLY A 183 6.60 -30.75 0.36
N LEU A 184 7.39 -31.68 0.90
CA LEU A 184 7.02 -33.09 1.02
C LEU A 184 5.86 -33.26 2.02
N LEU A 185 5.89 -32.56 3.15
CA LEU A 185 4.77 -32.51 4.09
C LEU A 185 3.54 -31.90 3.42
N THR A 186 3.66 -30.83 2.64
CA THR A 186 2.53 -30.25 1.89
C THR A 186 1.91 -31.26 0.93
N LEU A 187 2.73 -32.02 0.19
CA LEU A 187 2.25 -33.10 -0.68
C LEU A 187 1.53 -34.20 0.10
N ALA A 188 2.11 -34.64 1.23
CA ALA A 188 1.54 -35.66 2.09
C ALA A 188 0.21 -35.21 2.73
N THR A 189 0.16 -34.00 3.30
CA THR A 189 -1.04 -33.39 3.88
C THR A 189 -2.14 -33.25 2.82
N THR A 190 -1.78 -32.79 1.61
CA THR A 190 -2.73 -32.64 0.50
C THR A 190 -3.32 -34.00 0.12
N GLY A 191 -2.47 -35.00 -0.08
CA GLY A 191 -2.90 -36.36 -0.41
C GLY A 191 -3.80 -36.97 0.68
N ALA A 192 -3.37 -36.91 1.93
CA ALA A 192 -4.15 -37.39 3.07
C ALA A 192 -5.50 -36.67 3.19
N GLY A 193 -5.54 -35.36 2.91
CA GLY A 193 -6.77 -34.56 2.91
C GLY A 193 -7.73 -34.86 1.75
N LEU A 194 -7.34 -35.63 0.73
CA LEU A 194 -8.24 -36.09 -0.34
C LEU A 194 -8.92 -37.42 0.04
N VAL A 195 -8.27 -38.26 0.84
CA VAL A 195 -8.74 -39.62 1.18
C VAL A 195 -10.16 -39.64 1.79
N PRO A 196 -10.50 -38.82 2.81
CA PRO A 196 -11.85 -38.84 3.40
C PRO A 196 -12.95 -38.58 2.37
N GLN A 197 -12.67 -37.71 1.40
CA GLN A 197 -13.65 -37.39 0.37
C GLN A 197 -13.81 -38.52 -0.66
N ALA A 198 -12.71 -39.19 -1.01
CA ALA A 198 -12.71 -40.37 -1.88
C ALA A 198 -13.50 -41.55 -1.27
N LEU A 199 -13.50 -41.71 0.05
CA LEU A 199 -14.20 -42.80 0.74
C LEU A 199 -15.73 -42.70 0.70
N TRP A 200 -16.29 -41.54 0.33
CA TRP A 200 -17.75 -41.42 0.16
C TRP A 200 -18.31 -42.30 -0.95
N GLU A 201 -17.51 -42.59 -1.97
CA GLU A 201 -17.93 -43.47 -3.06
C GLU A 201 -18.18 -44.90 -2.57
N PRO A 202 -17.18 -45.64 -2.05
CA PRO A 202 -17.39 -46.99 -1.55
C PRO A 202 -18.36 -47.03 -0.36
N LEU A 203 -18.39 -45.98 0.48
CA LEU A 203 -19.35 -45.91 1.57
C LEU A 203 -20.80 -45.87 1.07
N VAL A 204 -21.10 -45.11 0.01
CA VAL A 204 -22.46 -45.03 -0.53
C VAL A 204 -22.79 -46.28 -1.36
N ASP A 205 -21.87 -46.72 -2.20
CA ASP A 205 -22.15 -47.83 -3.11
C ASP A 205 -22.19 -49.17 -2.38
N ASP A 206 -21.25 -49.45 -1.48
CA ASP A 206 -21.16 -50.75 -0.79
C ASP A 206 -22.09 -50.85 0.44
N VAL A 207 -22.46 -49.72 1.06
CA VAL A 207 -23.27 -49.73 2.30
C VAL A 207 -24.71 -49.32 2.05
N LEU A 208 -24.95 -48.21 1.35
CA LEU A 208 -26.32 -47.73 1.12
C LEU A 208 -27.02 -48.50 0.01
N LYS A 209 -26.29 -48.94 -1.03
CA LYS A 209 -26.87 -49.68 -2.17
C LYS A 209 -26.08 -50.92 -2.62
N PRO A 210 -25.76 -51.86 -1.71
CA PRO A 210 -24.93 -53.03 -2.03
C PRO A 210 -25.45 -53.92 -3.17
N TYR A 211 -26.78 -53.92 -3.43
CA TYR A 211 -27.41 -54.83 -4.38
C TYR A 211 -27.69 -54.22 -5.76
N ASP A 212 -27.37 -52.95 -6.00
CA ASP A 212 -27.68 -52.29 -7.28
C ASP A 212 -26.99 -53.00 -8.46
N GLY A 213 -25.78 -53.53 -8.26
CA GLY A 213 -25.07 -54.33 -9.26
C GLY A 213 -25.71 -55.69 -9.55
N GLU A 214 -26.17 -56.41 -8.53
CA GLU A 214 -26.88 -57.70 -8.69
C GLU A 214 -28.26 -57.49 -9.30
N ILE A 215 -28.96 -56.41 -8.94
CA ILE A 215 -30.24 -56.02 -9.53
C ILE A 215 -30.07 -55.65 -11.02
N ASP A 216 -28.98 -54.99 -11.39
CA ASP A 216 -28.67 -54.68 -12.78
C ASP A 216 -28.29 -55.95 -13.58
N ASP A 217 -27.63 -56.94 -12.97
CA ASP A 217 -27.37 -58.25 -13.59
C ASP A 217 -28.67 -59.02 -13.86
N ILE A 218 -29.57 -59.10 -12.86
CA ILE A 218 -30.92 -59.68 -13.03
C ILE A 218 -31.68 -58.96 -14.15
N ARG A 219 -31.63 -57.62 -14.17
CA ARG A 219 -32.28 -56.84 -15.23
C ARG A 219 -31.66 -57.07 -16.61
N SER A 220 -30.35 -57.29 -16.67
CA SER A 220 -29.61 -57.66 -17.89
C SER A 220 -30.05 -59.03 -18.42
N LYS A 221 -30.09 -60.05 -17.55
CA LYS A 221 -30.54 -61.40 -17.87
C LYS A 221 -31.99 -61.41 -18.34
N LEU A 222 -32.86 -60.64 -17.69
CA LEU A 222 -34.25 -60.42 -18.12
C LEU A 222 -34.32 -59.81 -19.53
N LYS A 223 -33.50 -58.79 -19.83
CA LYS A 223 -33.43 -58.15 -21.15
C LYS A 223 -32.91 -59.07 -22.26
N LYS A 224 -32.01 -59.99 -21.92
CA LYS A 224 -31.49 -61.02 -22.84
C LYS A 224 -32.43 -62.21 -23.00
N GLY A 225 -33.52 -62.26 -22.24
CA GLY A 225 -34.47 -63.37 -22.23
C GLY A 225 -33.94 -64.63 -21.55
N GLU A 226 -32.88 -64.53 -20.74
CA GLU A 226 -32.25 -65.65 -20.03
C GLU A 226 -33.05 -66.10 -18.80
N ILE A 227 -33.91 -65.22 -18.27
CA ILE A 227 -34.81 -65.46 -17.13
C ILE A 227 -36.17 -64.81 -17.39
N THR A 228 -37.23 -65.39 -16.82
CA THR A 228 -38.61 -64.86 -16.89
C THR A 228 -38.85 -63.74 -15.87
N GLU A 229 -39.91 -62.93 -16.07
CA GLU A 229 -40.28 -61.87 -15.11
C GLU A 229 -40.53 -62.41 -13.69
N ALA A 230 -41.17 -63.58 -13.58
CA ALA A 230 -41.43 -64.24 -12.30
C ALA A 230 -40.14 -64.67 -11.59
N GLU A 231 -39.17 -65.23 -12.32
CA GLU A 231 -37.86 -65.61 -11.77
C GLU A 231 -37.05 -64.39 -11.33
N ALA A 232 -37.08 -63.31 -12.11
CA ALA A 232 -36.41 -62.05 -11.75
C ALA A 232 -37.02 -61.40 -10.49
N GLU A 233 -38.33 -61.48 -10.32
CA GLU A 233 -39.04 -60.94 -9.15
C GLU A 233 -38.76 -61.79 -7.89
N GLN A 234 -38.64 -63.10 -8.06
CA GLN A 234 -38.28 -64.05 -7.01
C GLN A 234 -36.80 -63.91 -6.58
N GLU A 235 -35.86 -63.74 -7.51
CA GLU A 235 -34.46 -63.46 -7.20
C GLU A 235 -34.30 -62.13 -6.47
N ARG A 236 -35.02 -61.06 -6.88
CA ARG A 236 -34.99 -59.76 -6.20
C ARG A 236 -35.49 -59.82 -4.76
N THR A 237 -36.59 -60.53 -4.52
CA THR A 237 -37.16 -60.69 -3.18
C THR A 237 -36.27 -61.55 -2.28
N LEU A 238 -35.63 -62.58 -2.82
CA LEU A 238 -34.58 -63.34 -2.14
C LEU A 238 -33.37 -62.46 -1.79
N LEU A 239 -32.91 -61.61 -2.71
CA LEU A 239 -31.81 -60.67 -2.48
C LEU A 239 -32.15 -59.65 -1.40
N GLN A 240 -33.38 -59.14 -1.35
CA GLN A 240 -33.81 -58.20 -0.29
C GLN A 240 -33.95 -58.88 1.08
N THR A 241 -34.37 -60.15 1.12
CA THR A 241 -34.62 -60.88 2.37
C THR A 241 -33.35 -61.46 3.01
N LYS A 242 -32.37 -61.86 2.20
CA LYS A 242 -31.09 -62.46 2.64
C LYS A 242 -30.09 -61.43 3.21
N SER A 243 -30.41 -60.17 3.06
CA SER A 243 -29.43 -59.10 3.01
C SER A 243 -29.58 -58.14 4.18
N ARG A 244 -28.77 -58.37 5.21
CA ARG A 244 -28.58 -57.40 6.29
C ARG A 244 -27.44 -56.45 5.89
N PRO A 245 -27.59 -55.13 6.08
CA PRO A 245 -26.47 -54.20 5.87
C PRO A 245 -25.29 -54.66 6.72
N ASN A 246 -24.12 -54.79 6.10
CA ASN A 246 -22.93 -55.35 6.73
C ASN A 246 -22.28 -54.29 7.64
N PHE A 247 -22.78 -54.14 8.86
CA PHE A 247 -22.33 -53.13 9.83
C PHE A 247 -20.82 -53.17 10.11
N ASP A 248 -20.16 -54.33 9.95
CA ASP A 248 -18.70 -54.46 10.07
C ASP A 248 -17.96 -53.69 8.95
N LEU A 249 -18.48 -53.72 7.73
CA LEU A 249 -17.91 -52.96 6.60
C LEU A 249 -18.05 -51.45 6.82
N VAL A 250 -19.20 -51.01 7.33
CA VAL A 250 -19.45 -49.60 7.70
C VAL A 250 -18.46 -49.14 8.76
N GLN A 251 -18.28 -49.93 9.81
CA GLN A 251 -17.34 -49.62 10.90
C GLN A 251 -15.90 -49.50 10.37
N ARG A 252 -15.47 -50.38 9.47
CA ARG A 252 -14.14 -50.30 8.84
C ARG A 252 -13.96 -49.04 7.99
N TYR A 253 -14.93 -48.70 7.14
CA TYR A 253 -14.86 -47.48 6.34
C TYR A 253 -14.86 -46.21 7.20
N LEU A 254 -15.70 -46.16 8.23
CA LEU A 254 -15.71 -45.04 9.18
C LEU A 254 -14.40 -44.95 9.97
N LEU A 255 -13.85 -46.07 10.43
CA LEU A 255 -12.57 -46.09 11.14
C LEU A 255 -11.43 -45.62 10.23
N PHE A 256 -11.40 -46.07 8.98
CA PHE A 256 -10.41 -45.63 8.00
C PHE A 256 -10.57 -44.14 7.67
N MET A 257 -11.80 -43.63 7.56
CA MET A 257 -12.07 -42.21 7.36
C MET A 257 -11.61 -41.37 8.55
N VAL A 258 -11.91 -41.80 9.78
CA VAL A 258 -11.43 -41.15 11.02
C VAL A 258 -9.90 -41.16 11.08
N ALA A 259 -9.27 -42.31 10.79
CA ALA A 259 -7.81 -42.43 10.74
C ALA A 259 -7.20 -41.48 9.70
N ALA A 260 -7.77 -41.42 8.49
CA ALA A 260 -7.33 -40.51 7.44
C ALA A 260 -7.47 -39.03 7.86
N ILE A 261 -8.56 -38.65 8.54
CA ILE A 261 -8.77 -37.31 9.08
C ILE A 261 -7.72 -36.97 10.14
N ILE A 262 -7.44 -37.89 11.07
CA ILE A 262 -6.42 -37.69 12.12
C ILE A 262 -5.02 -37.56 11.50
N VAL A 263 -4.69 -38.40 10.52
CA VAL A 263 -3.41 -38.33 9.80
C VAL A 263 -3.28 -37.01 9.04
N ALA A 264 -4.33 -36.59 8.31
CA ALA A 264 -4.34 -35.31 7.60
C ALA A 264 -4.18 -34.12 8.55
N TRP A 265 -4.86 -34.16 9.71
CA TRP A 265 -4.72 -33.14 10.76
C TRP A 265 -3.30 -33.11 11.34
N GLY A 266 -2.73 -34.28 11.69
CA GLY A 266 -1.37 -34.36 12.25
C GLY A 266 -0.29 -33.90 11.27
N LEU A 267 -0.42 -34.29 9.99
CA LEU A 267 0.47 -33.81 8.92
C LEU A 267 0.32 -32.30 8.70
N GLY A 268 -0.91 -31.79 8.68
CA GLY A 268 -1.18 -30.36 8.55
C GLY A 268 -0.61 -29.54 9.71
N TRP A 269 -0.76 -30.03 10.95
CA TRP A 269 -0.15 -29.41 12.13
C TRP A 269 1.38 -29.42 12.04
N TRP A 270 1.98 -30.55 11.68
CA TRP A 270 3.43 -30.65 11.54
C TRP A 270 3.97 -29.74 10.42
N GLN A 271 3.30 -29.73 9.26
CA GLN A 271 3.60 -28.82 8.15
C GLN A 271 3.55 -27.36 8.61
N GLY A 272 2.46 -26.93 9.26
CA GLY A 272 2.30 -25.57 9.75
C GLY A 272 3.38 -25.18 10.75
N TRP A 273 3.73 -26.07 11.67
CA TRP A 273 4.81 -25.84 12.63
C TRP A 273 6.19 -25.70 11.97
N VAL A 274 6.55 -26.61 11.04
CA VAL A 274 7.83 -26.53 10.30
C VAL A 274 7.93 -25.23 9.51
N MET A 275 6.82 -24.81 8.89
CA MET A 275 6.76 -23.59 8.08
C MET A 275 6.88 -22.32 8.92
N ALA A 276 6.13 -22.22 10.02
CA ALA A 276 6.22 -21.09 10.95
C ALA A 276 7.62 -20.99 11.58
N TRP A 277 8.24 -22.13 11.90
CA TRP A 277 9.61 -22.14 12.40
C TRP A 277 10.62 -21.64 11.34
N LEU A 278 10.47 -22.10 10.09
CA LEU A 278 11.36 -21.73 8.99
C LEU A 278 11.25 -20.23 8.68
N SER A 279 10.04 -19.71 8.59
CA SER A 279 9.79 -18.31 8.23
C SER A 279 10.31 -17.33 9.29
N GLU A 280 10.11 -17.62 10.59
CA GLU A 280 10.62 -16.78 11.67
C GLU A 280 12.15 -16.71 11.64
N ARG A 281 12.81 -17.82 11.30
CA ARG A 281 14.26 -17.85 11.15
C ARG A 281 14.76 -17.04 9.96
N ILE A 282 14.09 -17.14 8.81
CA ILE A 282 14.39 -16.31 7.64
C ILE A 282 14.17 -14.83 7.96
N SER A 283 13.10 -14.51 8.70
CA SER A 283 12.79 -13.15 9.18
C SER A 283 13.86 -12.62 10.14
N ALA A 284 14.35 -13.44 11.08
CA ALA A 284 15.44 -13.08 11.97
C ALA A 284 16.73 -12.79 11.19
N ASP A 285 17.07 -13.63 10.20
CA ASP A 285 18.26 -13.44 9.35
C ASP A 285 18.14 -12.16 8.50
N LEU A 286 16.95 -11.86 7.97
CA LEU A 286 16.64 -10.62 7.25
C LEU A 286 16.81 -9.39 8.15
N ARG A 287 16.23 -9.40 9.36
CA ARG A 287 16.35 -8.29 10.33
C ARG A 287 17.80 -8.06 10.73
N ASN A 288 18.54 -9.12 11.07
CA ASN A 288 19.95 -9.03 11.47
C ASN A 288 20.83 -8.50 10.33
N THR A 289 20.67 -9.02 9.12
CA THR A 289 21.46 -8.59 7.96
C THR A 289 21.16 -7.13 7.60
N THR A 290 19.89 -6.73 7.60
CA THR A 290 19.47 -5.36 7.32
C THR A 290 20.00 -4.40 8.35
N TYR A 291 19.93 -4.75 9.64
CA TYR A 291 20.45 -3.93 10.73
C TYR A 291 21.98 -3.78 10.67
N GLN A 292 22.70 -4.88 10.42
CA GLN A 292 24.16 -4.84 10.24
C GLN A 292 24.58 -3.97 9.05
N HIS A 293 23.85 -4.08 7.93
CA HIS A 293 24.11 -3.25 6.76
C HIS A 293 23.82 -1.77 7.03
N LEU A 294 22.72 -1.47 7.73
CA LEU A 294 22.33 -0.10 8.10
C LEU A 294 23.45 0.57 8.93
N GLN A 295 24.10 -0.14 9.84
CA GLN A 295 25.22 0.39 10.64
C GLN A 295 26.48 0.71 9.82
N ARG A 296 26.63 0.15 8.62
CA ARG A 296 27.77 0.40 7.72
C ARG A 296 27.52 1.54 6.74
N LEU A 297 26.30 2.05 6.66
CA LEU A 297 25.96 3.16 5.79
C LEU A 297 26.49 4.48 6.37
N SER A 298 26.93 5.37 5.47
CA SER A 298 27.42 6.70 5.81
C SER A 298 26.31 7.64 6.28
N LEU A 299 26.67 8.68 7.02
CA LEU A 299 25.78 9.78 7.44
C LEU A 299 24.93 10.38 6.30
N ASP A 300 25.48 10.47 5.08
CA ASP A 300 24.77 10.96 3.89
C ASP A 300 23.43 10.22 3.64
N PHE A 301 23.41 8.89 3.84
CA PHE A 301 22.21 8.09 3.70
C PHE A 301 21.14 8.48 4.74
N PHE A 302 21.57 8.74 5.98
CA PHE A 302 20.68 9.10 7.08
C PHE A 302 20.19 10.55 6.98
N SER A 303 20.95 11.47 6.38
CA SER A 303 20.47 12.83 6.13
C SER A 303 19.33 12.90 5.13
N ALA A 304 19.21 11.90 4.24
CA ALA A 304 18.20 11.86 3.19
C ALA A 304 16.93 11.07 3.55
N LYS A 305 16.90 10.34 4.67
CA LYS A 305 15.80 9.43 5.04
C LYS A 305 15.26 9.71 6.44
N ARG A 306 13.94 9.61 6.63
CA ARG A 306 13.31 9.77 7.95
C ARG A 306 13.58 8.52 8.80
N THR A 307 13.92 8.71 10.07
CA THR A 307 14.17 7.59 11.02
C THR A 307 12.98 6.64 11.12
N GLY A 308 11.75 7.17 11.10
CA GLY A 308 10.52 6.37 11.13
C GLY A 308 10.39 5.40 9.95
N ASP A 309 10.81 5.83 8.74
CA ASP A 309 10.75 4.98 7.55
C ASP A 309 11.74 3.81 7.66
N LEU A 310 12.93 4.06 8.22
CA LEU A 310 13.93 3.01 8.45
C LEU A 310 13.45 1.99 9.48
N VAL A 311 12.81 2.45 10.57
CA VAL A 311 12.21 1.57 11.58
C VAL A 311 11.07 0.75 10.99
N ALA A 312 10.20 1.35 10.17
CA ALA A 312 9.11 0.65 9.50
C ALA A 312 9.61 -0.43 8.53
N ARG A 313 10.72 -0.17 7.82
CA ARG A 313 11.36 -1.15 6.92
C ARG A 313 11.90 -2.38 7.67
N ILE A 314 12.51 -2.19 8.84
CA ILE A 314 13.02 -3.31 9.65
C ILE A 314 11.89 -4.06 10.38
N SER A 315 10.86 -3.35 10.84
CA SER A 315 9.76 -3.92 11.60
C SER A 315 8.62 -4.43 10.69
N SER A 316 7.77 -3.52 10.21
CA SER A 316 6.52 -3.88 9.52
C SER A 316 6.74 -4.52 8.15
N ASP A 317 7.72 -4.05 7.37
CA ASP A 317 7.98 -4.63 6.05
C ASP A 317 8.57 -6.04 6.15
N THR A 318 9.43 -6.30 7.14
CA THR A 318 9.96 -7.65 7.38
C THR A 318 8.88 -8.60 7.89
N ASP A 319 7.97 -8.11 8.73
CA ASP A 319 6.80 -8.88 9.20
C ASP A 319 5.83 -9.26 8.07
N ARG A 320 5.58 -8.33 7.12
CA ARG A 320 4.79 -8.62 5.89
C ARG A 320 5.44 -9.67 5.00
N ILE A 321 6.76 -9.65 4.89
CA ILE A 321 7.52 -10.68 4.16
C ILE A 321 7.40 -12.03 4.89
N CYS A 322 7.48 -12.04 6.22
CA CYS A 322 7.38 -13.24 7.04
C CYS A 322 6.00 -13.90 6.93
N SER A 323 4.92 -13.13 7.12
CA SER A 323 3.53 -13.60 6.95
C SER A 323 3.27 -14.13 5.55
N PHE A 324 3.79 -13.47 4.50
CA PHE A 324 3.69 -14.00 3.14
C PHE A 324 4.39 -15.37 3.00
N LEU A 325 5.59 -15.52 3.54
CA LEU A 325 6.37 -16.75 3.43
C LEU A 325 5.80 -17.91 4.26
N SER A 326 5.24 -17.60 5.45
CA SER A 326 4.67 -18.57 6.39
C SER A 326 3.30 -19.06 5.93
N ASP A 327 2.44 -18.12 5.57
CA ASP A 327 1.00 -18.39 5.43
C ASP A 327 0.64 -18.40 3.94
N SER A 328 0.79 -17.26 3.26
CA SER A 328 0.25 -17.09 1.90
C SER A 328 0.93 -17.98 0.87
N LEU A 329 2.26 -18.11 0.91
CA LEU A 329 2.97 -18.97 -0.03
C LEU A 329 2.62 -20.45 0.19
N MET A 330 2.46 -20.87 1.44
CA MET A 330 2.09 -22.26 1.74
C MET A 330 0.65 -22.58 1.38
N ASP A 331 -0.26 -21.66 1.67
CA ASP A 331 -1.65 -21.76 1.25
C ASP A 331 -1.72 -21.84 -0.28
N PHE A 332 -0.94 -21.03 -1.01
CA PHE A 332 -0.88 -21.11 -2.47
C PHE A 332 -0.49 -22.49 -2.97
N VAL A 333 0.63 -23.03 -2.46
CA VAL A 333 1.17 -24.30 -2.92
C VAL A 333 0.19 -25.42 -2.57
N THR A 334 -0.38 -25.37 -1.37
CA THR A 334 -1.40 -26.34 -0.91
C THR A 334 -2.67 -26.25 -1.75
N ASP A 335 -3.12 -25.03 -2.10
CA ASP A 335 -4.30 -24.79 -2.91
C ASP A 335 -4.09 -25.32 -4.34
N VAL A 336 -2.95 -25.00 -4.97
CA VAL A 336 -2.60 -25.52 -6.30
C VAL A 336 -2.51 -27.05 -6.29
N LEU A 337 -1.79 -27.64 -5.33
CA LEU A 337 -1.68 -29.10 -5.21
C LEU A 337 -3.04 -29.76 -4.96
N THR A 338 -3.89 -29.16 -4.13
CA THR A 338 -5.24 -29.66 -3.86
C THR A 338 -6.10 -29.61 -5.11
N ILE A 339 -6.07 -28.51 -5.87
CA ILE A 339 -6.82 -28.36 -7.11
C ILE A 339 -6.34 -29.40 -8.13
N VAL A 340 -5.03 -29.48 -8.39
CA VAL A 340 -4.44 -30.42 -9.35
C VAL A 340 -4.72 -31.87 -8.93
N GLY A 341 -4.53 -32.20 -7.66
CA GLY A 341 -4.80 -33.54 -7.12
C GLY A 341 -6.27 -33.93 -7.20
N THR A 342 -7.18 -33.01 -6.88
CA THR A 342 -8.62 -33.25 -6.96
C THR A 342 -9.10 -33.41 -8.40
N VAL A 343 -8.68 -32.51 -9.30
CA VAL A 343 -9.01 -32.57 -10.72
C VAL A 343 -8.45 -33.84 -11.35
N GLY A 344 -7.19 -34.18 -11.06
CA GLY A 344 -6.56 -35.42 -11.53
C GLY A 344 -7.29 -36.67 -11.04
N TYR A 345 -7.67 -36.72 -9.77
CA TYR A 345 -8.45 -37.83 -9.21
C TYR A 345 -9.85 -37.94 -9.83
N LEU A 346 -10.55 -36.82 -10.04
CA LEU A 346 -11.85 -36.80 -10.71
C LEU A 346 -11.76 -37.27 -12.16
N PHE A 347 -10.74 -36.87 -12.92
CA PHE A 347 -10.54 -37.38 -14.28
C PHE A 347 -10.20 -38.86 -14.31
N TYR A 348 -9.40 -39.35 -13.36
CA TYR A 348 -9.07 -40.76 -13.25
C TYR A 348 -10.31 -41.61 -12.97
N ARG A 349 -11.21 -41.15 -12.08
CA ARG A 349 -12.38 -41.91 -11.67
C ARG A 349 -13.59 -41.71 -12.58
N ALA A 350 -13.86 -40.47 -12.98
CA ALA A 350 -15.10 -40.02 -13.61
C ALA A 350 -14.88 -38.91 -14.68
N PRO A 351 -14.27 -39.21 -15.85
CA PRO A 351 -13.97 -38.21 -16.88
C PRO A 351 -15.15 -37.28 -17.28
N PRO A 352 -16.40 -37.75 -17.47
CA PRO A 352 -17.49 -36.86 -17.86
C PRO A 352 -17.93 -35.93 -16.73
N LEU A 353 -17.91 -36.38 -15.47
CA LEU A 353 -18.21 -35.54 -14.31
C LEU A 353 -17.10 -34.50 -14.09
N ALA A 354 -15.85 -34.89 -14.31
CA ALA A 354 -14.71 -33.98 -14.26
C ALA A 354 -14.82 -32.87 -15.32
N ALA A 355 -15.16 -33.22 -16.56
CA ALA A 355 -15.36 -32.24 -17.63
C ALA A 355 -16.53 -31.28 -17.33
N ALA A 356 -17.64 -31.80 -16.80
CA ALA A 356 -18.78 -30.98 -16.38
C ALA A 356 -18.40 -29.99 -15.25
N THR A 357 -17.62 -30.46 -14.27
CA THR A 357 -17.09 -29.63 -13.18
C THR A 357 -16.19 -28.52 -13.73
N ILE A 358 -15.26 -28.86 -14.63
CA ILE A 358 -14.27 -27.93 -15.18
C ILE A 358 -14.92 -26.86 -16.05
N CYS A 359 -16.06 -27.14 -16.67
CA CYS A 359 -16.79 -26.18 -17.51
C CYS A 359 -17.12 -24.86 -16.79
N THR A 360 -17.35 -24.89 -15.47
CA THR A 360 -17.65 -23.67 -14.70
C THR A 360 -16.40 -22.83 -14.39
N PHE A 361 -15.21 -23.44 -14.39
CA PHE A 361 -13.95 -22.76 -14.02
C PHE A 361 -13.54 -21.63 -14.96
N PRO A 362 -13.59 -21.78 -16.30
CA PRO A 362 -13.29 -20.70 -17.24
C PRO A 362 -14.12 -19.43 -16.98
N VAL A 363 -15.39 -19.56 -16.60
CA VAL A 363 -16.27 -18.42 -16.31
C VAL A 363 -15.80 -17.69 -15.05
N ILE A 364 -15.45 -18.43 -14.00
CA ILE A 364 -14.93 -17.86 -12.75
C ILE A 364 -13.57 -17.22 -12.98
N ALA A 365 -12.68 -17.89 -13.72
CA ALA A 365 -11.38 -17.35 -14.08
C ALA A 365 -11.52 -16.04 -14.85
N TRP A 366 -12.38 -16.01 -15.87
CA TRP A 366 -12.69 -14.79 -16.63
C TRP A 366 -13.20 -13.66 -15.73
N MET A 367 -14.17 -13.94 -14.84
CA MET A 367 -14.69 -12.95 -13.91
C MET A 367 -13.61 -12.42 -12.96
N THR A 368 -12.74 -13.30 -12.47
CA THR A 368 -11.59 -12.96 -11.62
C THR A 368 -10.62 -12.03 -12.35
N PHE A 369 -10.22 -12.38 -13.58
CA PHE A 369 -9.33 -11.54 -14.38
C PHE A 369 -9.94 -10.17 -14.67
N ARG A 370 -11.25 -10.11 -14.93
CA ARG A 370 -11.94 -8.87 -15.26
C ARG A 370 -12.05 -7.91 -14.07
N ILE A 371 -12.18 -8.44 -12.85
CA ILE A 371 -12.33 -7.65 -11.63
C ILE A 371 -10.97 -7.29 -11.01
N ARG A 372 -9.94 -8.11 -11.24
CA ARG A 372 -8.58 -7.91 -10.72
C ARG A 372 -8.07 -6.49 -10.91
N ASP A 373 -8.17 -5.92 -12.11
CA ASP A 373 -7.63 -4.58 -12.39
C ASP A 373 -8.38 -3.50 -11.60
N SER A 374 -9.71 -3.59 -11.54
CA SER A 374 -10.54 -2.67 -10.76
C SER A 374 -10.19 -2.71 -9.27
N LEU A 375 -10.04 -3.91 -8.69
CA LEU A 375 -9.65 -4.07 -7.30
C LEU A 375 -8.22 -3.59 -7.04
N THR A 376 -7.27 -3.91 -7.93
CA THR A 376 -5.87 -3.49 -7.79
C THR A 376 -5.78 -1.96 -7.77
N HIS A 377 -6.44 -1.29 -8.72
CA HIS A 377 -6.49 0.18 -8.75
C HIS A 377 -7.22 0.75 -7.53
N GLY A 378 -8.33 0.14 -7.12
CA GLY A 378 -9.09 0.56 -5.94
C GLY A 378 -8.28 0.46 -4.65
N PHE A 379 -7.59 -0.66 -4.41
CA PHE A 379 -6.72 -0.84 -3.24
C PHE A 379 -5.51 0.10 -3.25
N LEU A 380 -4.92 0.36 -4.42
CA LEU A 380 -3.84 1.35 -4.55
C LEU A 380 -4.34 2.75 -4.18
N PHE A 381 -5.51 3.15 -4.66
CA PHE A 381 -6.12 4.43 -4.31
C PHE A 381 -6.43 4.52 -2.80
N ALA A 382 -7.02 3.47 -2.22
CA ALA A 382 -7.28 3.40 -0.78
C ALA A 382 -5.99 3.49 0.05
N SER A 383 -4.92 2.83 -0.39
CA SER A 383 -3.61 2.91 0.25
C SER A 383 -3.01 4.33 0.20
N ARG A 384 -3.24 5.09 -0.87
CA ARG A 384 -2.81 6.49 -0.97
C ARG A 384 -3.60 7.39 -0.02
N ALA A 385 -4.93 7.24 0.00
CA ALA A 385 -5.76 7.98 0.94
C ALA A 385 -5.37 7.70 2.40
N TRP A 386 -4.97 6.45 2.70
CA TRP A 386 -4.44 6.06 4.02
C TRP A 386 -3.12 6.77 4.35
N ALA A 387 -2.20 6.86 3.38
CA ALA A 387 -0.95 7.57 3.54
C ALA A 387 -1.18 9.08 3.80
N ASP A 388 -2.11 9.71 3.07
CA ASP A 388 -2.47 11.12 3.27
C ASP A 388 -2.99 11.39 4.69
N MET A 389 -3.92 10.55 5.19
CA MET A 389 -4.42 10.68 6.57
C MET A 389 -3.32 10.45 7.60
N THR A 390 -2.45 9.47 7.36
CA THR A 390 -1.31 9.19 8.25
C THR A 390 -0.33 10.36 8.26
N SER A 391 -0.15 11.07 7.14
CA SER A 391 0.66 12.29 7.08
C SER A 391 0.09 13.40 7.94
N VAL A 392 -1.24 13.61 7.97
CA VAL A 392 -1.87 14.58 8.87
C VAL A 392 -1.49 14.28 10.32
N LEU A 393 -1.57 13.01 10.73
CA LEU A 393 -1.15 12.60 12.08
C LEU A 393 0.35 12.83 12.32
N ALA A 394 1.20 12.51 11.34
CA ALA A 394 2.65 12.66 11.44
C ALA A 394 3.09 14.13 11.56
N ASP A 395 2.34 15.07 10.97
CA ASP A 395 2.60 16.50 11.10
C ASP A 395 2.08 17.04 12.45
N THR A 396 0.84 16.67 12.82
CA THR A 396 0.10 17.30 13.92
C THR A 396 0.52 16.76 15.30
N ILE A 397 0.86 15.46 15.43
CA ILE A 397 1.21 14.86 16.73
C ILE A 397 2.55 15.40 17.27
N PRO A 398 3.68 15.39 16.51
CA PRO A 398 4.93 16.00 16.98
C PRO A 398 4.82 17.53 17.10
N GLY A 399 4.03 18.15 16.23
CA GLY A 399 3.75 19.59 16.19
C GLY A 399 2.68 20.07 17.18
N ILE A 400 2.22 19.22 18.12
CA ILE A 400 1.04 19.50 18.95
C ILE A 400 1.14 20.81 19.75
N ARG A 401 2.36 21.21 20.14
CA ARG A 401 2.61 22.48 20.84
C ARG A 401 2.23 23.69 19.99
N VAL A 402 2.45 23.65 18.68
CA VAL A 402 2.07 24.74 17.75
C VAL A 402 0.56 24.80 17.62
N VAL A 403 -0.09 23.66 17.40
CA VAL A 403 -1.56 23.57 17.29
C VAL A 403 -2.23 24.14 18.55
N LYS A 404 -1.72 23.80 19.73
CA LYS A 404 -2.19 24.31 21.03
C LYS A 404 -1.89 25.79 21.23
N ALA A 405 -0.72 26.26 20.81
CA ALA A 405 -0.33 27.67 20.94
C ALA A 405 -1.22 28.59 20.08
N PHE A 406 -1.70 28.12 18.93
CA PHE A 406 -2.55 28.87 18.02
C PHE A 406 -4.06 28.50 18.10
N ALA A 407 -4.45 27.67 19.08
CA ALA A 407 -5.84 27.21 19.30
C ALA A 407 -6.52 26.66 18.02
N GLN A 408 -5.80 25.82 17.26
CA GLN A 408 -6.23 25.31 15.94
C GLN A 408 -6.78 23.87 16.00
N GLU A 409 -7.17 23.35 17.16
CA GLU A 409 -7.58 21.94 17.29
C GLU A 409 -8.76 21.58 16.38
N SER A 410 -9.78 22.43 16.28
CA SER A 410 -10.94 22.17 15.42
C SER A 410 -10.57 22.07 13.94
N ARG A 411 -9.65 22.94 13.47
CA ARG A 411 -9.18 22.93 12.08
C ARG A 411 -8.42 21.64 11.75
N GLU A 412 -7.57 21.18 12.66
CA GLU A 412 -6.84 19.92 12.49
C GLU A 412 -7.78 18.70 12.55
N VAL A 413 -8.83 18.75 13.38
CA VAL A 413 -9.89 17.72 13.40
C VAL A 413 -10.63 17.68 12.06
N ASP A 414 -10.97 18.83 11.48
CA ASP A 414 -11.66 18.88 10.18
C ASP A 414 -10.74 18.44 9.03
N ARG A 415 -9.45 18.80 9.07
CA ARG A 415 -8.43 18.30 8.13
C ARG A 415 -8.32 16.77 8.20
N PHE A 416 -8.30 16.21 9.42
CA PHE A 416 -8.29 14.77 9.62
C PHE A 416 -9.58 14.11 9.10
N ARG A 417 -10.76 14.67 9.40
CA ARG A 417 -12.05 14.19 8.88
C ARG A 417 -12.06 14.15 7.36
N GLY A 418 -11.66 15.22 6.69
CA GLY A 418 -11.60 15.28 5.23
C GLY A 418 -10.64 14.24 4.63
N ALA A 419 -9.53 13.92 5.30
CA ALA A 419 -8.64 12.84 4.89
C ALA A 419 -9.26 11.45 5.12
N ASN A 420 -9.94 11.26 6.24
CA ASN A 420 -10.64 10.02 6.57
C ASN A 420 -11.83 9.75 5.62
N ASP A 421 -12.58 10.78 5.21
CA ASP A 421 -13.69 10.64 4.27
C ASP A 421 -13.21 10.15 2.89
N ARG A 422 -12.00 10.57 2.47
CA ARG A 422 -11.38 10.04 1.24
C ARG A 422 -11.06 8.56 1.36
N ILE A 423 -10.60 8.10 2.52
CA ILE A 423 -10.36 6.67 2.80
C ILE A 423 -11.68 5.92 2.78
N MET A 424 -12.72 6.43 3.43
CA MET A 424 -14.04 5.82 3.47
C MET A 424 -14.60 5.66 2.06
N GLY A 425 -14.61 6.73 1.27
CA GLY A 425 -15.08 6.68 -0.13
C GLY A 425 -14.23 5.77 -1.03
N ALA A 426 -12.93 5.64 -0.77
CA ALA A 426 -12.07 4.68 -1.46
C ALA A 426 -12.45 3.23 -1.13
N ASN A 427 -12.56 2.93 0.16
CA ASN A 427 -12.91 1.61 0.66
C ASN A 427 -14.33 1.21 0.25
N ASP A 428 -15.31 2.13 0.25
CA ASP A 428 -16.68 1.85 -0.19
C ASP A 428 -16.74 1.45 -1.67
N ARG A 429 -15.94 2.08 -2.53
CA ARG A 429 -15.85 1.68 -3.95
C ARG A 429 -15.26 0.29 -4.10
N VAL A 430 -14.21 -0.04 -3.36
CA VAL A 430 -13.59 -1.37 -3.34
C VAL A 430 -14.58 -2.40 -2.81
N ASN A 431 -15.21 -2.12 -1.67
CA ASN A 431 -16.17 -2.98 -1.01
C ASN A 431 -17.40 -3.23 -1.89
N ARG A 432 -17.89 -2.25 -2.65
CA ARG A 432 -19.00 -2.47 -3.58
C ARG A 432 -18.68 -3.52 -4.65
N VAL A 433 -17.48 -3.48 -5.23
CA VAL A 433 -17.03 -4.48 -6.20
C VAL A 433 -16.81 -5.84 -5.52
N TRP A 434 -16.16 -5.82 -4.35
CA TRP A 434 -15.82 -7.02 -3.59
C TRP A 434 -17.06 -7.78 -3.07
N THR A 435 -18.02 -7.06 -2.49
CA THR A 435 -19.27 -7.60 -1.93
C THR A 435 -20.21 -8.14 -3.00
N PHE A 436 -20.07 -7.70 -4.26
CA PHE A 436 -20.82 -8.30 -5.38
C PHE A 436 -20.12 -9.55 -5.94
N PHE A 437 -18.78 -9.57 -5.96
CA PHE A 437 -18.00 -10.65 -6.55
C PHE A 437 -18.18 -11.99 -5.83
N TRP A 438 -18.09 -12.03 -4.50
CA TRP A 438 -18.19 -13.28 -3.74
C TRP A 438 -19.55 -13.98 -3.87
N PRO A 439 -20.70 -13.27 -3.71
CA PRO A 439 -22.00 -13.85 -3.99
C PRO A 439 -22.13 -14.38 -5.43
N MET A 440 -21.54 -13.72 -6.42
CA MET A 440 -21.52 -14.22 -7.80
C MET A 440 -20.71 -15.52 -7.91
N VAL A 441 -19.53 -15.61 -7.30
CA VAL A 441 -18.74 -16.87 -7.28
C VAL A 441 -19.50 -17.99 -6.58
N ALA A 442 -20.15 -17.69 -5.45
CA ALA A 442 -20.98 -18.65 -4.72
C ALA A 442 -22.18 -19.13 -5.56
N MET A 443 -22.84 -18.22 -6.29
CA MET A 443 -23.90 -18.57 -7.22
C MET A 443 -23.38 -19.45 -8.37
N LEU A 444 -22.21 -19.13 -8.93
CA LEU A 444 -21.56 -19.96 -9.95
C LEU A 444 -21.21 -21.36 -9.41
N ASN A 445 -20.77 -21.48 -8.15
CA ASN A 445 -20.58 -22.77 -7.49
C ASN A 445 -21.88 -23.59 -7.45
N GLN A 446 -22.98 -22.96 -7.03
CA GLN A 446 -24.29 -23.62 -7.01
C GLN A 446 -24.76 -24.03 -8.41
N ILE A 447 -24.54 -23.19 -9.42
CA ILE A 447 -24.81 -23.53 -10.82
C ILE A 447 -23.92 -24.70 -11.28
N GLY A 448 -22.63 -24.72 -10.90
CA GLY A 448 -21.72 -25.82 -11.22
C GLY A 448 -22.17 -27.15 -10.61
N LEU A 449 -22.57 -27.14 -9.35
CA LEU A 449 -23.18 -28.30 -8.68
C LEU A 449 -24.47 -28.74 -9.38
N LEU A 450 -25.32 -27.80 -9.80
CA LEU A 450 -26.55 -28.08 -10.54
C LEU A 450 -26.26 -28.68 -11.91
N VAL A 451 -25.26 -28.19 -12.65
CA VAL A 451 -24.82 -28.75 -13.94
C VAL A 451 -24.36 -30.19 -13.75
N VAL A 452 -23.52 -30.46 -12.74
CA VAL A 452 -23.07 -31.83 -12.45
C VAL A 452 -24.27 -32.71 -12.10
N LEU A 453 -25.18 -32.25 -11.24
CA LEU A 453 -26.42 -32.95 -10.93
C LEU A 453 -27.28 -33.24 -12.16
N ALA A 454 -27.43 -32.27 -13.05
CA ALA A 454 -28.21 -32.42 -14.27
C ALA A 454 -27.59 -33.45 -15.21
N VAL A 455 -26.27 -33.37 -15.44
CA VAL A 455 -25.50 -34.31 -16.27
C VAL A 455 -25.56 -35.71 -15.70
N THR A 456 -25.40 -35.88 -14.38
CA THR A 456 -25.47 -37.19 -13.75
C THR A 456 -26.89 -37.74 -13.75
N SER A 457 -27.90 -36.93 -13.45
CA SER A 457 -29.31 -37.36 -13.46
C SER A 457 -29.75 -37.76 -14.86
N TRP A 458 -29.35 -36.98 -15.87
CA TRP A 458 -29.58 -37.28 -17.28
C TRP A 458 -28.85 -38.55 -17.72
N GLY A 459 -27.59 -38.73 -17.32
CA GLY A 459 -26.79 -39.92 -17.61
C GLY A 459 -27.36 -41.21 -17.00
N VAL A 460 -27.88 -41.13 -15.77
CA VAL A 460 -28.55 -42.25 -15.10
C VAL A 460 -29.88 -42.58 -15.77
N TYR A 461 -30.65 -41.57 -16.18
CA TYR A 461 -31.94 -41.74 -16.85
C TYR A 461 -31.78 -42.30 -18.28
N HIS A 462 -30.88 -41.72 -19.08
CA HIS A 462 -30.51 -42.20 -20.40
C HIS A 462 -29.26 -43.07 -20.32
N ARG A 463 -29.44 -44.32 -19.85
CA ARG A 463 -28.41 -45.38 -19.65
C ARG A 463 -27.47 -45.67 -20.84
N GLY A 464 -27.55 -44.95 -21.96
CA GLY A 464 -26.74 -45.12 -23.17
C GLY A 464 -25.75 -44.00 -23.50
N VAL A 465 -25.82 -42.81 -22.87
CA VAL A 465 -25.00 -41.65 -23.31
C VAL A 465 -23.68 -41.48 -22.55
N LEU A 466 -23.60 -41.94 -21.29
CA LEU A 466 -22.43 -41.75 -20.43
C LEU A 466 -21.76 -43.06 -19.97
N GLY A 467 -22.16 -44.19 -20.55
CA GLY A 467 -21.68 -45.53 -20.17
C GLY A 467 -22.29 -46.04 -18.87
N ALA A 468 -22.47 -47.36 -18.77
CA ALA A 468 -22.83 -48.01 -17.52
C ALA A 468 -21.65 -47.86 -16.53
N GLY A 469 -21.78 -47.01 -15.50
CA GLY A 469 -20.72 -46.87 -14.50
C GLY A 469 -20.73 -45.65 -13.58
N ILE A 470 -21.67 -44.72 -13.71
CA ILE A 470 -21.79 -43.60 -12.76
C ILE A 470 -22.67 -44.04 -11.59
N SER A 471 -22.05 -44.24 -10.43
CA SER A 471 -22.75 -44.64 -9.20
C SER A 471 -23.23 -43.43 -8.38
N LEU A 472 -24.12 -43.67 -7.42
CA LEU A 472 -24.56 -42.62 -6.50
C LEU A 472 -23.39 -42.15 -5.61
N GLY A 473 -22.51 -43.06 -5.21
CA GLY A 473 -21.32 -42.74 -4.45
C GLY A 473 -20.35 -41.85 -5.20
N MET A 474 -20.13 -42.11 -6.49
CA MET A 474 -19.30 -41.27 -7.35
C MET A 474 -19.84 -39.83 -7.41
N LEU A 475 -21.16 -39.65 -7.43
CA LEU A 475 -21.81 -38.35 -7.44
C LEU A 475 -21.59 -37.59 -6.11
N VAL A 476 -21.83 -38.24 -4.97
CA VAL A 476 -21.62 -37.63 -3.64
C VAL A 476 -20.15 -37.25 -3.44
N MET A 477 -19.24 -38.15 -3.83
CA MET A 477 -17.80 -37.89 -3.82
C MET A 477 -17.45 -36.69 -4.71
N ALA A 478 -17.94 -36.64 -5.94
CA ALA A 478 -17.69 -35.56 -6.89
C ALA A 478 -18.19 -34.20 -6.37
N MET A 479 -19.37 -34.15 -5.75
CA MET A 479 -19.91 -32.93 -5.15
C MET A 479 -19.01 -32.34 -4.07
N GLY A 480 -18.51 -33.17 -3.14
CA GLY A 480 -17.62 -32.64 -2.11
C GLY A 480 -16.25 -32.24 -2.67
N TYR A 481 -15.76 -32.92 -3.71
CA TYR A 481 -14.56 -32.47 -4.43
C TYR A 481 -14.75 -31.15 -5.17
N ILE A 482 -15.92 -30.93 -5.79
CA ILE A 482 -16.27 -29.63 -6.38
C ILE A 482 -16.17 -28.55 -5.31
N ASN A 483 -16.91 -28.69 -4.21
CA ASN A 483 -16.87 -27.72 -3.10
C ASN A 483 -15.44 -27.48 -2.58
N LYS A 484 -14.62 -28.53 -2.51
CA LYS A 484 -13.22 -28.42 -2.14
C LYS A 484 -12.43 -27.57 -3.12
N ILE A 485 -12.54 -27.79 -4.43
CA ILE A 485 -11.84 -26.98 -5.45
C ILE A 485 -12.29 -25.51 -5.36
N TYR A 486 -13.59 -25.25 -5.19
CA TYR A 486 -14.13 -23.89 -5.06
C TYR A 486 -13.57 -23.15 -3.85
N ALA A 487 -13.52 -23.80 -2.69
CA ALA A 487 -12.92 -23.21 -1.48
C ALA A 487 -11.45 -22.83 -1.67
N ARG A 488 -10.69 -23.63 -2.44
CA ARG A 488 -9.28 -23.34 -2.76
C ARG A 488 -9.13 -22.21 -3.76
N LEU A 489 -9.98 -22.17 -4.79
CA LEU A 489 -10.00 -21.08 -5.75
C LEU A 489 -10.37 -19.74 -5.07
N GLU A 490 -11.28 -19.79 -4.10
CA GLU A 490 -11.61 -18.65 -3.26
C GLU A 490 -10.39 -18.13 -2.47
N SER A 491 -9.67 -19.03 -1.81
CA SER A 491 -8.45 -18.71 -1.07
C SER A 491 -7.40 -18.00 -1.95
N MET A 492 -7.13 -18.54 -3.15
CA MET A 492 -6.15 -17.98 -4.09
C MET A 492 -6.48 -16.54 -4.52
N SER A 493 -7.77 -16.18 -4.65
CA SER A 493 -8.19 -14.82 -5.02
C SER A 493 -7.70 -13.78 -4.00
N ARG A 494 -7.80 -14.08 -2.70
CA ARG A 494 -7.35 -13.19 -1.61
C ARG A 494 -5.83 -13.01 -1.59
N MET A 495 -5.10 -14.00 -2.07
CA MET A 495 -3.64 -14.03 -2.00
C MET A 495 -2.95 -13.01 -2.91
N THR A 496 -3.60 -12.61 -4.01
CA THR A 496 -3.02 -11.65 -4.98
C THR A 496 -2.60 -10.35 -4.29
N THR A 497 -3.45 -9.82 -3.42
CA THR A 497 -3.20 -8.56 -2.69
C THR A 497 -2.07 -8.72 -1.67
N ILE A 498 -2.02 -9.83 -0.95
CA ILE A 498 -0.96 -10.10 0.06
C ILE A 498 0.39 -10.23 -0.64
N THR A 499 0.43 -10.95 -1.76
CA THR A 499 1.64 -11.13 -2.58
C THR A 499 2.18 -9.79 -3.07
N GLN A 500 1.31 -8.89 -3.56
CA GLN A 500 1.72 -7.56 -4.00
C GLN A 500 2.30 -6.71 -2.86
N ARG A 501 1.65 -6.74 -1.67
CA ARG A 501 2.13 -6.02 -0.49
C ARG A 501 3.48 -6.55 -0.01
N ALA A 502 3.65 -7.87 0.00
CA ALA A 502 4.92 -8.51 0.34
C ALA A 502 6.02 -8.18 -0.68
N ALA A 503 5.71 -8.20 -1.98
CA ALA A 503 6.65 -7.81 -3.04
C ALA A 503 7.12 -6.36 -2.88
N ALA A 504 6.20 -5.43 -2.59
CA ALA A 504 6.53 -4.03 -2.34
C ALA A 504 7.43 -3.85 -1.11
N SER A 505 7.13 -4.61 -0.04
CA SER A 505 7.92 -4.61 1.20
C SER A 505 9.33 -5.18 0.96
N ALA A 506 9.43 -6.26 0.19
CA ALA A 506 10.70 -6.85 -0.21
C ALA A 506 11.53 -5.88 -1.05
N GLN A 507 10.93 -5.22 -2.04
CA GLN A 507 11.62 -4.23 -2.89
C GLN A 507 12.23 -3.11 -2.04
N ARG A 508 11.46 -2.50 -1.13
CA ARG A 508 11.96 -1.47 -0.22
C ARG A 508 13.05 -1.95 0.73
N LEU A 509 12.96 -3.19 1.21
CA LEU A 509 14.00 -3.77 2.06
C LEU A 509 15.31 -3.95 1.27
N PHE A 510 15.20 -4.47 0.05
CA PHE A 510 16.35 -4.69 -0.81
C PHE A 510 16.98 -3.39 -1.33
N GLU A 511 16.21 -2.31 -1.51
CA GLU A 511 16.77 -0.98 -1.78
C GLU A 511 17.78 -0.54 -0.71
N ILE A 512 17.55 -0.87 0.58
CA ILE A 512 18.54 -0.61 1.64
C ILE A 512 19.74 -1.54 1.48
N LEU A 513 19.49 -2.85 1.35
CA LEU A 513 20.54 -3.87 1.30
C LEU A 513 21.46 -3.73 0.08
N ASP A 514 20.95 -3.15 -1.01
CA ASP A 514 21.71 -2.92 -2.24
C ASP A 514 22.41 -1.56 -2.26
N ARG A 515 22.16 -0.70 -1.26
CA ARG A 515 22.84 0.59 -1.17
C ARG A 515 24.30 0.37 -0.78
N VAL A 516 25.21 0.85 -1.61
CA VAL A 516 26.65 0.84 -1.34
C VAL A 516 27.00 2.06 -0.47
N PRO A 517 27.80 1.90 0.62
CA PRO A 517 28.29 3.03 1.42
C PRO A 517 29.08 4.03 0.56
N SER A 518 28.87 5.34 0.76
CA SER A 518 29.61 6.37 0.02
C SER A 518 31.08 6.48 0.43
N VAL A 519 31.41 6.04 1.64
CA VAL A 519 32.78 5.93 2.16
C VAL A 519 33.09 4.45 2.41
N PRO A 520 33.47 3.68 1.38
CA PRO A 520 33.83 2.28 1.56
C PRO A 520 35.17 2.17 2.29
N GLU A 521 35.31 1.14 3.11
CA GLU A 521 36.62 0.82 3.71
C GLU A 521 37.63 0.51 2.60
N PRO A 522 38.87 1.02 2.69
CA PRO A 522 39.89 0.78 1.67
C PRO A 522 40.24 -0.72 1.62
N ALA A 523 40.38 -1.27 0.41
CA ALA A 523 40.72 -2.69 0.20
C ALA A 523 42.07 -3.10 0.86
N ARG A 524 42.95 -2.12 1.13
CA ARG A 524 44.18 -2.28 1.89
C ARG A 524 44.23 -1.19 2.97
N PRO A 525 43.77 -1.46 4.20
CA PRO A 525 43.86 -0.50 5.27
C PRO A 525 45.33 -0.24 5.63
N VAL A 526 45.68 1.03 5.81
CA VAL A 526 47.00 1.45 6.27
C VAL A 526 46.92 1.63 7.78
N ASP A 527 47.80 0.95 8.52
CA ASP A 527 47.93 1.18 9.97
C ASP A 527 48.61 2.55 10.19
N PRO A 528 47.92 3.52 10.82
CA PRO A 528 48.49 4.84 11.06
C PRO A 528 49.61 4.85 12.12
N GLY A 529 49.81 3.75 12.87
CA GLY A 529 50.75 3.72 13.98
C GLY A 529 50.39 4.73 15.08
N PRO A 530 51.35 5.21 15.89
CA PRO A 530 51.07 6.17 16.96
C PRO A 530 50.68 7.55 16.41
N ILE A 531 49.43 7.95 16.65
CA ILE A 531 48.84 9.20 16.17
C ILE A 531 49.41 10.38 16.97
N ARG A 532 50.16 11.28 16.31
CA ARG A 532 50.73 12.50 16.92
C ARG A 532 49.76 13.69 16.97
N GLY A 533 48.63 13.61 16.29
CA GLY A 533 47.59 14.67 16.30
C GLY A 533 47.83 15.85 15.37
N ALA A 534 48.76 15.76 14.41
CA ALA A 534 48.89 16.77 13.36
C ALA A 534 47.76 16.62 12.32
N VAL A 535 47.09 17.72 11.96
CA VAL A 535 45.98 17.73 10.98
C VAL A 535 46.35 18.66 9.83
N GLU A 536 46.18 18.19 8.60
CA GLU A 536 46.46 18.96 7.38
C GLU A 536 45.29 18.82 6.41
N LEU A 537 44.62 19.94 6.13
CA LEU A 537 43.57 20.09 5.14
C LEU A 537 44.22 20.75 3.92
N LYS A 538 44.16 20.11 2.74
CA LYS A 538 44.76 20.62 1.49
C LYS A 538 43.71 20.83 0.42
N ASP A 539 43.51 22.09 0.06
CA ASP A 539 42.65 22.55 -1.04
C ASP A 539 41.28 21.85 -1.06
N ILE A 540 40.66 21.77 0.13
CA ILE A 540 39.44 21.01 0.31
C ILE A 540 38.26 21.85 -0.13
N SER A 541 37.43 21.25 -0.97
CA SER A 541 36.10 21.76 -1.30
C SER A 541 35.05 20.73 -0.89
N PHE A 542 33.94 21.18 -0.32
CA PHE A 542 32.86 20.31 0.15
C PHE A 542 31.49 20.88 -0.19
N ARG A 543 30.55 19.98 -0.50
CA ARG A 543 29.19 20.30 -0.92
C ARG A 543 28.20 19.29 -0.35
N TYR A 544 27.08 19.77 0.20
CA TYR A 544 25.89 18.94 0.42
C TYR A 544 24.94 19.10 -0.77
N GLY A 545 24.60 18.00 -1.45
CA GLY A 545 23.73 18.01 -2.63
C GLY A 545 24.29 18.93 -3.73
N ASN A 546 23.59 20.02 -4.03
CA ASN A 546 23.98 21.02 -5.04
C ASN A 546 24.63 22.29 -4.46
N ARG A 547 24.72 22.45 -3.13
CA ARG A 547 25.23 23.68 -2.50
C ARG A 547 26.65 23.52 -1.96
N GLN A 548 27.60 24.23 -2.57
CA GLN A 548 28.98 24.28 -2.08
C GLN A 548 29.05 25.05 -0.76
N ILE A 549 29.75 24.49 0.23
CA ILE A 549 29.91 25.05 1.59
C ILE A 549 31.35 25.44 1.84
N ILE A 550 32.29 24.58 1.46
CA ILE A 550 33.74 24.82 1.57
C ILE A 550 34.28 24.93 0.15
N ASP A 551 35.12 25.93 -0.09
CA ASP A 551 35.78 26.15 -1.38
C ASP A 551 37.28 26.39 -1.18
N ALA A 552 38.09 25.44 -1.65
CA ALA A 552 39.55 25.47 -1.69
C ALA A 552 40.22 25.91 -0.36
N VAL A 553 39.79 25.33 0.76
CA VAL A 553 40.35 25.65 2.08
C VAL A 553 41.57 24.77 2.37
N SER A 554 42.67 25.44 2.73
CA SER A 554 43.93 24.84 3.18
C SER A 554 44.25 25.29 4.61
N LEU A 555 44.42 24.34 5.53
CA LEU A 555 44.68 24.59 6.95
C LEU A 555 45.62 23.53 7.53
N LYS A 556 46.59 23.96 8.33
CA LYS A 556 47.55 23.06 9.00
C LYS A 556 47.56 23.33 10.50
N ILE A 557 47.38 22.28 11.28
CA ILE A 557 47.27 22.30 12.75
C ILE A 557 48.39 21.46 13.34
N GLN A 558 49.22 22.07 14.19
CA GLN A 558 50.35 21.40 14.83
C GLN A 558 49.89 20.58 16.05
N PRO A 559 50.63 19.52 16.43
CA PRO A 559 50.36 18.77 17.66
C PRO A 559 50.30 19.68 18.90
N GLY A 560 49.18 19.63 19.64
CA GLY A 560 48.98 20.41 20.87
C GLY A 560 48.48 21.83 20.67
N GLU A 561 48.24 22.27 19.42
CA GLU A 561 47.71 23.59 19.11
C GLU A 561 46.19 23.67 19.36
N MET A 562 45.73 24.76 20.00
CA MET A 562 44.29 25.04 20.18
C MET A 562 43.84 26.12 19.19
N ILE A 563 42.81 25.80 18.40
CA ILE A 563 42.29 26.70 17.35
C ILE A 563 40.81 27.00 17.61
N GLY A 564 40.42 28.25 17.42
CA GLY A 564 39.03 28.70 17.44
C GLY A 564 38.51 28.98 16.03
N LEU A 565 37.41 28.33 15.64
CA LEU A 565 36.73 28.56 14.36
C LEU A 565 35.59 29.58 14.56
N VAL A 566 35.71 30.76 13.93
CA VAL A 566 34.74 31.87 14.04
C VAL A 566 34.23 32.27 12.66
N GLY A 567 32.97 32.65 12.56
CA GLY A 567 32.33 33.01 11.29
C GLY A 567 30.81 33.08 11.43
N THR A 568 30.14 33.69 10.45
CA THR A 568 28.67 33.83 10.42
C THR A 568 27.97 32.47 10.33
N THR A 569 26.67 32.41 10.68
CA THR A 569 25.86 31.19 10.55
C THR A 569 25.86 30.71 9.09
N GLY A 570 26.13 29.43 8.86
CA GLY A 570 26.22 28.85 7.52
C GLY A 570 27.59 28.99 6.83
N ALA A 571 28.58 29.60 7.47
CA ALA A 571 29.95 29.72 6.94
C ALA A 571 30.77 28.40 6.93
N GLY A 572 30.13 27.24 7.12
CA GLY A 572 30.80 25.93 7.06
C GLY A 572 31.57 25.49 8.30
N LYS A 573 31.49 26.19 9.44
CA LYS A 573 32.27 25.87 10.66
C LYS A 573 32.06 24.46 11.24
N SER A 574 30.87 23.87 11.02
CA SER A 574 30.52 22.52 11.51
C SER A 574 30.79 21.43 10.47
N THR A 575 31.07 21.84 9.23
CA THR A 575 31.46 20.99 8.11
C THR A 575 32.97 20.83 8.14
#